data_AF-A0A7Y1XS81-F1
#
_entry.id   AF-A0A7Y1XS81-F1
#
_cell.length_a   1.000
_cell.length_b   1.000
_cell.length_c   1.000
_cell.angle_alpha   90.00
_cell.angle_beta   90.00
_cell.angle_gamma   90.00
#
_symmetry.space_group_name_H-M   'P 1'
#
loop_
_entity.id
_entity.type
_entity.pdbx_description
1 polymer ?
#
loop_
_entity_poly.entity_id
_entity_poly.type
_entity_poly.pdbx_seq_one_letter_code
_entity_poly.pdbx_strand_id
1 'polypeptide(L)'
;SGVFLDYNQNAWDKTIASAYSIRHTGLVSTPFTWAELDTIDHTAWDLMSFKERWSDVGDLTDGIDEAACRLDAVMEMVAADEEAGIGDAPWPPHYPKMPGEPPRVQPSKKVAENWEDK
;
A
#
# COMPACT_ATOMS: atom_id res chain seq x y z
N SER A 1 -8.93 -4.95 16.24
CA SER A 1 -7.89 -4.37 15.36
C SER A 1 -8.38 -4.49 13.93
N GLY A 2 -8.15 -3.47 13.11
CA GLY A 2 -8.48 -3.49 11.68
C GLY A 2 -7.21 -3.37 10.84
N VAL A 3 -7.33 -3.58 9.53
CA VAL A 3 -6.26 -3.32 8.56
C VAL A 3 -6.64 -2.06 7.78
N PHE A 4 -5.71 -1.13 7.64
CA PHE A 4 -5.90 0.06 6.80
C PHE A 4 -5.48 -0.27 5.36
N LEU A 5 -6.40 -0.12 4.41
CA LEU A 5 -6.11 -0.19 2.98
C LEU A 5 -5.66 1.19 2.52
N ASP A 6 -4.34 1.36 2.36
CA ASP A 6 -3.75 2.65 1.98
C ASP A 6 -3.85 2.89 0.46
N TYR A 7 -5.03 3.28 -0.01
CA TYR A 7 -5.28 3.63 -1.41
C TYR A 7 -4.42 4.81 -1.91
N ASN A 8 -3.94 5.67 -0.99
CA ASN A 8 -3.10 6.80 -1.33
C ASN A 8 -1.71 6.39 -1.81
N GLN A 9 -1.30 5.12 -1.68
CA GLN A 9 -0.06 4.59 -2.26
C GLN A 9 -0.04 4.62 -3.79
N ASN A 10 -1.22 4.68 -4.45
CA ASN A 10 -1.31 4.84 -5.90
C ASN A 10 -1.06 6.28 -6.38
N ALA A 11 -0.90 7.24 -5.46
CA ALA A 11 -0.63 8.63 -5.79
C ALA A 11 0.83 8.83 -6.27
N TRP A 12 1.05 9.92 -7.01
CA TRP A 12 2.38 10.35 -7.40
C TRP A 12 3.27 10.64 -6.17
N ASP A 13 4.57 10.34 -6.25
CA ASP A 13 5.59 10.61 -5.22
C ASP A 13 5.38 9.86 -3.89
N LYS A 14 4.83 8.64 -3.96
CA LYS A 14 4.73 7.72 -2.83
C LYS A 14 5.90 6.74 -2.80
N THR A 15 6.30 6.36 -1.59
CA THR A 15 7.40 5.42 -1.36
C THR A 15 6.86 4.01 -1.16
N ILE A 16 7.23 3.10 -2.05
CA ILE A 16 6.94 1.67 -1.96
C ILE A 16 8.26 0.92 -2.01
N ALA A 17 8.46 -0.03 -1.11
CA ALA A 17 9.60 -0.93 -1.16
C ALA A 17 9.47 -1.84 -2.40
N SER A 18 10.47 -1.87 -3.28
CA SER A 18 10.42 -2.75 -4.44
C SER A 18 10.50 -4.22 -4.01
N ALA A 19 10.03 -5.12 -4.86
CA ALA A 19 10.31 -6.55 -4.72
C ALA A 19 11.82 -6.77 -4.53
N TYR A 20 12.18 -7.69 -3.63
CA TYR A 20 13.56 -8.07 -3.29
C TYR A 20 14.42 -6.96 -2.67
N SER A 21 13.88 -5.76 -2.40
CA SER A 21 14.65 -4.71 -1.71
C SER A 21 14.90 -5.05 -0.24
N ILE A 22 16.10 -4.73 0.23
CA ILE A 22 16.46 -4.79 1.64
C ILE A 22 15.86 -3.56 2.35
N ARG A 23 15.20 -3.80 3.47
CA ARG A 23 14.64 -2.78 4.36
C ARG A 23 15.69 -2.34 5.37
N HIS A 24 15.51 -1.16 5.96
CA HIS A 24 16.39 -0.67 7.04
C HIS A 24 16.43 -1.60 8.27
N THR A 25 15.50 -2.56 8.37
CA THR A 25 15.45 -3.60 9.41
C THR A 25 16.35 -4.80 9.12
N GLY A 26 16.95 -4.89 7.93
CA GLY A 26 17.68 -6.08 7.47
C GLY A 26 16.79 -7.15 6.82
N LEU A 27 15.47 -6.99 6.85
CA LEU A 27 14.52 -7.85 6.16
C LEU A 27 14.45 -7.52 4.67
N VAL A 28 14.03 -8.50 3.87
CA VAL A 28 13.81 -8.38 2.44
C VAL A 28 12.31 -8.27 2.16
N SER A 29 11.93 -7.40 1.23
CA SER A 29 10.58 -7.35 0.67
C SER A 29 10.37 -8.56 -0.24
N THR A 30 10.07 -9.72 0.36
CA THR A 30 10.13 -11.03 -0.29
C THR A 30 8.80 -11.41 -0.97
N PRO A 31 8.76 -11.54 -2.30
CA PRO A 31 7.61 -12.11 -3.01
C PRO A 31 7.32 -13.56 -2.61
N PHE A 32 6.04 -13.92 -2.70
CA PHE A 32 5.52 -15.23 -2.33
C PHE A 32 4.30 -15.58 -3.19
N THR A 33 3.96 -16.86 -3.22
CA THR A 33 2.82 -17.38 -3.99
C THR A 33 1.52 -17.26 -3.19
N TRP A 34 0.38 -17.24 -3.87
CA TRP A 34 -0.94 -17.22 -3.21
C TRP A 34 -1.17 -18.38 -2.23
N ALA A 35 -0.57 -19.54 -2.49
CA ALA A 35 -0.66 -20.71 -1.62
C ALA A 35 0.08 -20.54 -0.28
N GLU A 36 1.01 -19.58 -0.18
CA GLU A 36 1.77 -19.29 1.04
C GLU A 36 1.12 -18.20 1.91
N LEU A 37 0.12 -17.47 1.39
CA LEU A 37 -0.41 -16.26 2.03
C LEU A 37 -0.92 -16.49 3.47
N ASP A 38 -1.50 -17.66 3.74
CA ASP A 38 -2.09 -18.02 5.03
C ASP A 38 -1.05 -18.38 6.10
N THR A 39 0.16 -18.71 5.68
CA THR A 39 1.20 -19.33 6.52
C THR A 39 2.51 -18.56 6.52
N ILE A 40 2.68 -17.57 5.63
CA ILE A 40 3.90 -16.79 5.53
C ILE A 40 4.16 -15.96 6.79
N ASP A 41 5.39 -16.06 7.31
CA ASP A 41 5.91 -15.12 8.29
C ASP A 41 6.73 -14.04 7.57
N HIS A 42 6.17 -12.85 7.45
CA HIS A 42 6.84 -11.70 6.84
C HIS A 42 8.11 -11.26 7.56
N THR A 43 8.35 -11.70 8.81
CA THR A 43 9.52 -11.35 9.60
C THR A 43 10.67 -12.36 9.48
N ALA A 44 10.45 -13.49 8.80
CA ALA A 44 11.44 -14.56 8.65
C ALA A 44 12.49 -14.30 7.56
N TRP A 45 12.31 -13.27 6.72
CA TRP A 45 13.09 -13.08 5.50
C TRP A 45 14.20 -12.05 5.67
N ASP A 46 15.23 -12.38 6.43
CA ASP A 46 16.50 -11.64 6.36
C ASP A 46 17.26 -11.97 5.07
N LEU A 47 18.41 -11.30 4.84
CA LEU A 47 19.20 -11.51 3.63
C LEU A 47 19.67 -12.96 3.45
N MET A 48 19.95 -13.69 4.53
CA MET A 48 20.48 -15.05 4.47
C MET A 48 19.37 -16.06 4.17
N SER A 49 18.24 -15.94 4.87
CA SER A 49 17.06 -16.77 4.68
C SER A 49 16.43 -16.52 3.31
N PHE A 50 16.43 -15.27 2.83
CA PHE A 50 16.01 -14.94 1.48
C PHE A 50 16.92 -15.59 0.40
N LYS A 51 18.24 -15.63 0.62
CA LYS A 51 19.17 -16.28 -0.33
C LYS A 51 18.89 -17.78 -0.46
N GLU A 52 18.57 -18.45 0.63
CA GLU A 52 18.16 -19.86 0.62
C GLU A 52 16.87 -20.02 -0.18
N ARG A 53 15.83 -19.23 0.13
CA ARG A 53 14.56 -19.22 -0.61
C ARG A 53 14.76 -19.02 -2.12
N TRP A 54 15.57 -18.03 -2.52
CA TRP A 54 15.85 -17.77 -3.94
C TRP A 54 16.45 -18.99 -4.64
N SER A 55 17.30 -19.76 -3.94
CA SER A 55 17.90 -20.96 -4.51
C SER A 55 16.88 -22.09 -4.69
N ASP A 56 15.83 -22.12 -3.87
CA ASP A 56 14.78 -23.13 -3.91
C ASP A 56 13.70 -22.83 -4.97
N VAL A 57 13.26 -21.57 -5.07
CA VAL A 57 12.07 -21.19 -5.87
C VAL A 57 12.35 -20.21 -7.01
N GLY A 58 13.53 -19.59 -7.06
CA GLY A 58 13.88 -18.61 -8.07
C GLY A 58 13.09 -17.29 -7.96
N ASP A 59 12.85 -16.66 -9.12
CA ASP A 59 12.13 -15.39 -9.22
C ASP A 59 10.61 -15.63 -9.29
N LEU A 60 9.90 -15.29 -8.21
CA LEU A 60 8.43 -15.38 -8.17
C LEU A 60 7.72 -14.16 -8.80
N THR A 61 8.47 -13.19 -9.31
CA THR A 61 7.94 -12.09 -10.11
C THR A 61 8.07 -12.34 -11.60
N ASP A 62 8.69 -13.45 -12.01
CA ASP A 62 8.80 -13.84 -13.41
C ASP A 62 7.41 -13.95 -14.05
N GLY A 63 7.27 -13.44 -15.27
CA GLY A 63 6.01 -13.38 -15.99
C GLY A 63 5.02 -12.28 -15.58
N ILE A 64 5.31 -11.44 -14.57
CA ILE A 64 4.37 -10.38 -14.14
C ILE A 64 3.98 -9.41 -15.27
N ASP A 65 4.90 -9.17 -16.20
CA ASP A 65 4.70 -8.27 -17.33
C ASP A 65 4.06 -8.96 -18.57
N GLU A 66 3.84 -10.28 -18.54
CA GLU A 66 3.32 -11.03 -19.68
C GLU A 66 1.81 -10.86 -19.88
N ALA A 67 1.09 -10.49 -18.83
CA ALA A 67 -0.37 -10.37 -18.83
C ALA A 67 -0.82 -8.97 -18.39
N ALA A 68 -0.73 -8.00 -19.30
CA ALA A 68 -1.27 -6.68 -19.05
C ALA A 68 -2.80 -6.73 -18.84
N CYS A 69 -3.26 -6.25 -17.68
CA CYS A 69 -4.67 -6.26 -17.30
C CYS A 69 -5.40 -4.96 -17.71
N ARG A 70 -6.72 -5.08 -17.91
CA ARG A 70 -7.64 -3.96 -18.12
C ARG A 70 -8.18 -3.47 -16.78
N LEU A 71 -8.46 -2.17 -16.67
CA LEU A 71 -9.07 -1.58 -15.47
C LEU A 71 -10.61 -1.55 -15.52
N ASP A 72 -11.26 -2.06 -16.56
CA ASP A 72 -12.71 -1.90 -16.75
C ASP A 72 -13.54 -2.36 -15.54
N ALA A 73 -13.21 -3.54 -14.99
CA ALA A 73 -13.95 -4.10 -13.85
C ALA A 73 -13.86 -3.21 -12.61
N VAL A 74 -12.70 -2.57 -12.35
CA VAL A 74 -12.59 -1.62 -11.24
C VAL A 74 -13.25 -0.28 -11.56
N MET A 75 -13.30 0.13 -12.83
CA MET A 75 -14.06 1.32 -13.24
C MET A 75 -15.57 1.13 -13.10
N GLU A 76 -16.09 -0.09 -13.32
CA GLU A 76 -17.49 -0.44 -13.05
C GLU A 76 -17.82 -0.36 -11.56
N MET A 77 -16.89 -0.78 -10.69
CA MET A 77 -17.03 -0.62 -9.23
C MET A 77 -17.09 0.86 -8.83
N VAL A 78 -16.22 1.70 -9.40
CA VAL A 78 -16.23 3.16 -9.15
C VAL A 78 -17.58 3.78 -9.55
N ALA A 79 -18.13 3.41 -10.71
CA ALA A 79 -19.43 3.92 -11.15
C ALA A 79 -20.57 3.50 -10.21
N ALA A 80 -20.54 2.26 -9.70
CA ALA A 80 -21.51 1.78 -8.72
C ALA A 80 -21.39 2.52 -7.37
N ASP A 81 -20.15 2.80 -6.92
CA ASP A 81 -19.90 3.61 -5.72
C ASP A 81 -20.45 5.04 -5.90
N GLU A 82 -20.22 5.67 -7.04
CA GLU A 82 -20.76 7.00 -7.35
C GLU A 82 -22.30 7.02 -7.35
N GLU A 83 -22.95 6.01 -7.93
CA GLU A 83 -24.41 5.86 -7.90
C GLU A 83 -24.94 5.67 -6.46
N ALA A 84 -24.17 4.97 -5.61
CA ALA A 84 -24.45 4.82 -4.19
C ALA A 84 -24.12 6.08 -3.35
N GLY A 85 -23.61 7.15 -3.98
CA GLY A 85 -23.24 8.40 -3.32
C GLY A 85 -21.89 8.36 -2.60
N ILE A 86 -21.06 7.36 -2.90
CA ILE A 86 -19.69 7.22 -2.40
C ILE A 86 -18.75 7.83 -3.45
N GLY A 87 -18.32 9.07 -3.22
CA GLY A 87 -17.37 9.77 -4.08
C GLY A 87 -15.91 9.49 -3.71
N ASP A 88 -15.02 10.33 -4.26
CA ASP A 88 -13.58 10.21 -4.02
C ASP A 88 -13.22 10.27 -2.52
N ALA A 89 -12.20 9.48 -2.16
CA ALA A 89 -11.72 9.42 -0.81
C ALA A 89 -10.84 10.65 -0.47
N PRO A 90 -10.68 11.02 0.81
CA PRO A 90 -9.89 12.20 1.17
C PRO A 90 -8.42 12.07 0.77
N TRP A 91 -7.92 13.01 -0.04
CA TRP A 91 -6.50 13.08 -0.37
C TRP A 91 -5.64 13.58 0.81
N PRO A 92 -4.35 13.23 0.87
CA PRO A 92 -3.46 13.75 1.89
C PRO A 92 -3.37 15.29 1.83
N PRO A 93 -3.21 15.98 2.98
CA PRO A 93 -3.34 17.44 3.06
C PRO A 93 -2.38 18.24 2.16
N HIS A 94 -1.26 17.66 1.76
CA HIS A 94 -0.22 18.32 0.97
C HIS A 94 -0.46 18.26 -0.56
N TYR A 95 -1.41 17.45 -1.04
CA TYR A 95 -1.76 17.46 -2.47
C TYR A 95 -2.65 18.65 -2.82
N PRO A 96 -2.57 19.19 -4.05
CA PRO A 96 -3.57 20.13 -4.55
C PRO A 96 -5.00 19.55 -4.44
N LYS A 97 -6.00 20.42 -4.26
CA LYS A 97 -7.41 19.99 -4.28
C LYS A 97 -7.91 19.83 -5.70
N MET A 98 -8.70 18.79 -5.94
CA MET A 98 -9.39 18.59 -7.22
C MET A 98 -10.80 19.20 -7.18
N PRO A 99 -11.36 19.65 -8.33
CA PRO A 99 -12.74 20.10 -8.40
C PRO A 99 -13.70 18.99 -7.94
N GLY A 100 -14.64 19.33 -7.05
CA GLY A 100 -15.60 18.36 -6.48
C GLY A 100 -15.14 17.67 -5.20
N GLU A 101 -13.89 17.89 -4.77
CA GLU A 101 -13.39 17.28 -3.54
C GLU A 101 -14.03 17.90 -2.28
N PRO A 102 -14.56 17.09 -1.34
CA PRO A 102 -15.12 17.59 -0.09
C PRO A 102 -14.06 18.34 0.77
N PRO A 103 -14.49 19.24 1.69
CA PRO A 103 -13.56 19.99 2.52
C PRO A 103 -12.65 19.07 3.37
N ARG A 104 -11.34 19.04 3.07
CA ARG A 104 -10.34 18.39 3.93
C ARG A 104 -10.25 19.09 5.29
N VAL A 105 -10.29 18.30 6.37
CA VAL A 105 -9.96 18.77 7.72
C VAL A 105 -8.43 18.93 7.80
N GLN A 106 -7.96 20.13 8.16
CA GLN A 106 -6.53 20.35 8.39
C GLN A 106 -6.06 19.51 9.57
N PRO A 107 -4.88 18.87 9.51
CA PRO A 107 -4.28 18.24 10.68
C PRO A 107 -4.22 19.27 11.81
N SER A 108 -4.87 18.98 12.93
CA SER A 108 -4.87 19.87 14.09
C SER A 108 -3.43 20.02 14.58
N LYS A 109 -2.91 21.25 14.63
CA LYS A 109 -1.65 21.52 15.33
C LYS A 109 -1.88 21.28 16.83
N LYS A 110 -0.97 20.54 17.48
CA LYS A 110 -0.96 20.44 18.94
C LYS A 110 -0.80 21.86 19.52
N VAL A 111 -1.81 22.32 20.25
CA VAL A 111 -1.74 23.56 21.03
C VAL A 111 -1.19 23.18 22.39
N ALA A 112 0.10 23.44 22.64
CA ALA A 112 0.78 23.02 23.87
C ALA A 112 0.04 23.46 25.14
N GLU A 113 -0.57 24.64 25.12
CA GLU A 113 -1.36 25.21 26.23
C GLU A 113 -2.58 24.36 26.63
N ASN A 114 -3.07 23.48 25.75
CA ASN A 114 -4.25 22.63 25.98
C ASN A 114 -3.90 21.22 26.48
N TRP A 115 -2.62 20.91 26.69
CA TRP A 115 -2.17 19.59 27.12
C TRP A 115 -1.26 19.74 28.33
N GLU A 116 -1.74 19.33 29.51
CA GLU A 116 -0.87 19.18 30.68
C GLU A 116 0.07 17.99 30.44
N ASP A 117 1.37 18.21 30.66
CA ASP A 117 2.38 17.17 30.60
C ASP A 117 2.02 16.06 31.59
N LYS A 118 1.74 14.85 31.09
CA LYS A 118 1.60 13.63 31.88
C LYS A 118 2.89 12.83 31.85
#